data_AF-K1RNA2-F1
#
_entry.id   AF-K1RNA2-F1
#
_cell.length_a   1.000
_cell.length_b   1.000
_cell.length_c   1.000
_cell.angle_alpha   90.00
_cell.angle_beta   90.00
_cell.angle_gamma   90.00
#
_symmetry.space_group_name_H-M   'P 1'
#
loop_
_entity.id
_entity.type
_entity.pdbx_description
1 polymer ?
#
loop_
_entity_poly.entity_id
_entity_poly.type
_entity_poly.pdbx_seq_one_letter_code
_entity_poly.pdbx_strand_id
1 'polypeptide(L)'
;MTDEQIIVPDEAHLLVAKGAALDSLETTPISTQKLMAKIQVLRSSHDSTTNPLKPLFVTDSEYEEFKARHSKDVVKKGDLSTYKGDCL
;
A
#
# COMPACT_ATOMS: atom_id res chain seq x y z
N MET A 1 -14.26 -18.83 6.94
CA MET A 1 -14.91 -17.51 7.01
C MET A 1 -15.88 -17.49 5.84
N THR A 2 -17.18 -17.33 6.06
CA THR A 2 -18.21 -17.49 5.03
C THR A 2 -18.25 -16.28 4.10
N ASP A 3 -18.22 -16.53 2.78
CA ASP A 3 -18.21 -15.53 1.69
C ASP A 3 -19.54 -14.75 1.54
N GLU A 4 -20.50 -14.99 2.45
CA GLU A 4 -21.90 -14.55 2.38
C GLU A 4 -22.14 -13.10 2.82
N GLN A 5 -21.08 -12.33 3.08
CA GLN A 5 -21.18 -10.92 3.51
C GLN A 5 -20.50 -9.93 2.56
N ILE A 6 -20.00 -10.39 1.40
CA ILE A 6 -19.36 -9.50 0.43
C ILE A 6 -20.42 -8.95 -0.52
N ILE A 7 -20.88 -7.74 -0.23
CA ILE A 7 -21.69 -6.95 -1.16
C ILE A 7 -20.70 -6.16 -2.03
N VAL A 8 -20.33 -6.70 -3.20
CA VAL A 8 -19.60 -5.93 -4.22
C VAL A 8 -20.63 -5.21 -5.08
N PRO A 9 -20.73 -3.88 -5.03
CA PRO A 9 -21.63 -3.15 -5.90
C PRO A 9 -21.16 -3.25 -7.36
N ASP A 10 -22.13 -3.30 -8.27
CA ASP A 10 -21.85 -3.19 -9.71
C ASP A 10 -21.05 -1.90 -9.98
N GLU A 11 -19.99 -2.03 -10.78
CA GLU A 11 -19.06 -0.94 -11.09
C GLU A 11 -18.30 -0.37 -9.88
N ALA A 12 -17.99 -1.18 -8.86
CA ALA A 12 -17.15 -0.77 -7.72
C ALA A 12 -15.84 -0.05 -8.16
N HIS A 13 -15.26 -0.47 -9.28
CA HIS A 13 -14.07 0.16 -9.88
C HIS A 13 -14.27 1.63 -10.30
N LEU A 14 -15.52 2.06 -10.52
CA LEU A 14 -15.88 3.44 -10.89
C LEU A 14 -16.26 4.31 -9.69
N LEU A 15 -16.39 3.76 -8.48
CA LEU A 15 -16.84 4.53 -7.31
C LEU A 15 -15.98 5.76 -7.05
N VAL A 16 -14.66 5.63 -7.21
CA VAL A 16 -13.71 6.74 -7.04
C VAL A 16 -13.93 7.81 -8.11
N ALA A 17 -14.09 7.42 -9.38
CA ALA A 17 -14.31 8.36 -10.47
C ALA A 17 -15.65 9.09 -10.35
N LYS A 18 -16.72 8.36 -9.98
CA LYS A 18 -18.05 8.92 -9.73
C LYS A 18 -18.03 9.88 -8.55
N GLY A 19 -17.38 9.51 -7.46
CA GLY A 19 -17.21 10.37 -6.29
C GLY A 19 -16.46 11.66 -6.62
N ALA A 20 -15.34 11.56 -7.33
CA ALA A 20 -14.57 12.72 -7.76
C ALA A 20 -15.36 13.65 -8.71
N ALA A 21 -16.18 13.08 -9.60
CA ALA A 21 -17.04 13.86 -10.50
C ALA A 21 -18.13 14.63 -9.73
N LEU A 22 -18.75 14.02 -8.72
CA LEU A 22 -19.74 14.67 -7.86
C LEU A 22 -19.09 15.77 -7.01
N ASP A 23 -17.94 15.50 -6.42
CA ASP A 23 -17.18 16.47 -5.59
C ASP A 23 -16.71 17.69 -6.41
N SER A 24 -16.46 17.50 -7.71
CA SER A 24 -16.11 18.59 -8.63
C SER A 24 -17.22 19.62 -8.80
N LEU A 25 -18.49 19.30 -8.50
CA LEU A 25 -19.60 20.26 -8.61
C LEU A 25 -19.53 21.34 -7.52
N GLU A 26 -19.05 20.97 -6.33
CA GLU A 26 -18.90 21.86 -5.16
C GLU A 26 -17.53 22.55 -5.12
N THR A 27 -16.64 22.22 -6.07
CA THR A 27 -15.27 22.73 -6.11
C THR A 27 -15.13 23.82 -7.18
N THR A 28 -14.41 24.89 -6.86
CA THR A 28 -14.12 25.94 -7.84
C THR A 28 -13.16 25.44 -8.92
N PRO A 29 -13.46 25.64 -10.22
CA PRO A 29 -12.55 25.25 -11.31
C PRO A 29 -11.18 25.91 -11.18
N ILE A 30 -10.13 25.13 -11.48
CA ILE A 30 -8.74 25.59 -11.48
C ILE A 30 -8.22 25.67 -12.92
N SER A 31 -7.50 26.75 -13.25
CA SER A 31 -6.83 26.84 -14.56
C SER A 31 -5.61 25.93 -14.63
N THR A 32 -5.26 25.49 -15.84
CA THR A 32 -4.06 24.69 -16.10
C THR A 32 -2.79 25.36 -15.59
N GLN A 33 -2.68 26.68 -15.72
CA GLN A 33 -1.56 27.47 -15.23
C GLN A 33 -1.45 27.43 -13.70
N LYS A 34 -2.58 27.58 -12.99
CA LYS A 34 -2.63 27.52 -11.51
C LYS A 34 -2.33 26.10 -11.01
N LEU A 35 -2.74 25.07 -11.75
CA LEU A 35 -2.38 23.69 -11.47
C LEU A 35 -0.87 23.44 -11.65
N MET A 36 -0.27 23.90 -12.76
CA MET A 36 1.17 23.78 -12.98
C MET A 36 1.99 24.48 -11.90
N ALA A 37 1.59 25.69 -11.49
CA ALA A 37 2.25 26.43 -10.41
C ALA A 37 2.19 25.64 -9.08
N LYS A 38 1.04 25.05 -8.74
CA LYS A 38 0.91 24.18 -7.56
C LYS A 38 1.81 22.96 -7.64
N ILE A 39 1.90 22.30 -8.80
CA ILE A 39 2.78 21.14 -9.01
C ILE A 39 4.26 21.52 -8.87
N GLN A 40 4.68 22.68 -9.39
CA GLN A 40 6.06 23.16 -9.24
C GLN A 40 6.43 23.43 -7.77
N VAL A 41 5.50 24.01 -7.01
CA VAL A 41 5.66 24.19 -5.56
C VAL A 41 5.75 22.83 -4.85
N LEU A 42 4.89 21.86 -5.19
CA LEU A 42 4.92 20.51 -4.62
C LEU A 42 6.19 19.72 -4.98
N ARG A 43 6.74 19.90 -6.19
CA ARG A 43 8.04 19.30 -6.57
C ARG A 43 9.21 19.89 -5.79
N SER A 44 9.09 21.15 -5.39
CA SER A 44 10.08 21.86 -4.59
C SER A 44 9.92 21.60 -3.10
N SER A 45 8.73 21.21 -2.65
CA SER A 45 8.52 20.64 -1.32
C SER A 45 9.12 19.25 -1.30
N HIS A 46 10.38 19.16 -0.89
CA HIS A 46 10.94 17.91 -0.41
C HIS A 46 10.07 17.46 0.76
N ASP A 47 9.31 16.38 0.58
CA ASP A 47 8.45 15.83 1.60
C ASP A 47 9.34 15.22 2.69
N SER A 48 9.77 16.05 3.64
CA SER A 48 10.57 15.61 4.79
C SER A 48 9.73 14.86 5.83
N THR A 49 8.48 14.51 5.53
CA THR A 49 7.60 13.74 6.43
C THR A 49 7.78 12.23 6.28
N THR A 50 8.47 11.75 5.24
CA THR A 50 9.02 10.40 5.27
C THR A 50 10.16 10.37 6.27
N ASN A 51 9.85 10.20 7.55
CA ASN A 51 10.80 9.67 8.51
C ASN A 51 11.28 8.35 7.90
N PRO A 52 12.53 8.25 7.41
CA PRO A 52 13.03 7.00 6.92
C PRO A 52 12.92 6.03 8.08
N LEU A 53 12.16 4.95 7.91
CA LEU A 53 12.14 3.90 8.91
C LEU A 53 13.59 3.49 9.13
N LYS A 54 14.01 3.48 10.39
CA LYS A 54 15.34 2.97 10.73
C LYS A 54 15.48 1.58 10.11
N PRO A 55 16.67 1.23 9.58
CA PRO A 55 16.88 -0.09 9.03
C PRO A 55 16.45 -1.13 10.08
N LEU A 56 15.80 -2.18 9.61
CA LEU A 56 15.22 -3.22 10.48
C LEU A 56 16.27 -3.79 11.45
N PHE A 57 17.54 -3.78 11.02
CA PHE A 57 18.71 -4.09 11.83
C PHE A 57 19.77 -3.01 11.58
N VAL A 58 20.30 -2.44 12.65
CA VAL A 58 21.39 -1.45 12.62
C VAL A 58 22.75 -2.13 12.62
N THR A 59 22.83 -3.35 13.15
CA THR A 59 24.07 -4.14 13.24
C THR A 59 23.85 -5.58 12.83
N ASP A 60 24.92 -6.27 12.44
CA ASP A 60 24.89 -7.70 12.12
C ASP A 60 24.48 -8.56 13.32
N SER A 61 24.75 -8.10 14.54
CA SER A 61 24.34 -8.78 15.78
C SER A 61 22.81 -8.81 15.92
N GLU A 62 22.13 -7.68 15.66
CA GLU A 62 20.67 -7.59 15.70
C GLU A 62 20.02 -8.51 14.65
N TYR A 63 20.63 -8.61 13.47
CA TYR A 63 20.19 -9.51 12.41
C TYR A 63 20.30 -10.98 12.83
N GLU A 64 21.43 -11.40 13.39
CA GLU A 64 21.62 -12.80 13.81
C GLU A 64 20.75 -13.18 15.01
N GLU A 65 20.53 -12.27 15.97
CA GLU A 65 19.58 -12.47 17.07
C GLU A 65 18.14 -12.65 16.56
N PHE A 66 17.71 -11.78 15.63
CA PHE A 66 16.40 -11.91 14.99
C PHE A 66 16.26 -13.25 14.28
N LYS A 67 17.27 -13.63 13.50
CA LYS A 67 17.29 -14.88 12.73
C LYS A 67 17.26 -16.11 13.63
N ALA A 68 18.03 -16.13 14.72
CA ALA A 68 18.06 -17.22 15.69
C ALA A 68 16.75 -17.37 16.48
N ARG A 69 16.08 -16.26 16.78
CA ARG A 69 14.73 -16.29 17.37
C ARG A 69 13.70 -16.75 16.34
N HIS A 70 13.69 -16.14 15.15
CA HIS A 70 12.70 -16.40 14.12
C HIS A 70 12.82 -17.81 13.52
N SER A 71 14.01 -18.41 13.53
CA SER A 71 14.21 -19.80 13.11
C SER A 71 13.57 -20.84 14.03
N LYS A 72 13.20 -20.46 15.28
CA LYS A 72 12.53 -21.35 16.23
C LYS A 72 11.03 -21.47 15.96
N ASP A 73 10.42 -20.41 15.42
CA ASP A 73 8.99 -20.35 15.09
C ASP A 73 8.72 -20.75 13.63
N VAL A 74 9.50 -21.71 13.10
CA VAL A 74 9.38 -22.17 11.72
C VAL A 74 8.44 -23.36 11.64
N VAL A 75 7.30 -23.17 10.97
CA VAL A 75 6.40 -24.26 10.59
C VAL A 75 7.09 -25.23 9.63
N LYS A 76 6.69 -26.51 9.64
CA LYS A 76 7.23 -27.51 8.71
C LYS A 76 7.09 -27.00 7.27
N LYS A 77 8.23 -26.74 6.63
CA LYS A 77 8.29 -26.35 5.22
C LYS A 77 8.04 -27.61 4.38
N GLY A 78 6.93 -27.64 3.65
CA GLY A 78 6.67 -28.65 2.63
C GLY A 78 7.52 -28.38 1.40
N ASP A 79 7.83 -29.43 0.63
CA ASP A 79 8.49 -29.27 -0.67
C ASP A 79 7.50 -28.65 -1.66
N LEU A 80 7.82 -27.46 -2.16
CA LEU A 80 7.05 -26.73 -3.18
C LEU A 80 6.83 -27.58 -4.44
N SER A 81 7.73 -28.51 -4.76
CA SER A 81 7.59 -29.42 -5.90
C SER A 81 6.43 -30.42 -5.72
N THR A 82 6.05 -30.70 -4.48
CA THR A 82 4.97 -31.62 -4.10
C THR A 82 3.68 -30.90 -3.72
N TYR A 83 3.71 -29.57 -3.64
CA TYR A 83 2.56 -28.78 -3.28
C TYR A 83 1.55 -28.74 -4.44
N LYS A 84 0.40 -29.41 -4.25
CA LYS A 84 -0.80 -29.24 -5.07
C LYS A 84 -1.93 -28.78 -4.16
N GLY A 85 -2.38 -27.56 -4.37
CA GLY A 85 -3.59 -27.00 -3.78
C GLY A 85 -4.17 -25.95 -4.72
N ASP A 86 -5.49 -25.85 -4.77
CA ASP A 86 -6.15 -24.78 -5.50
C ASP A 86 -5.76 -23.45 -4.86
N CYS A 87 -4.99 -22.66 -5.60
CA CYS A 87 -4.73 -21.27 -5.25
C CYS A 87 -5.89 -20.48 -5.85
N LEU A 88 -6.95 -20.30 -5.05
CA LEU A 88 -8.04 -19.37 -5.33
C LEU A 88 -7.68 -17.97 -4.84
#